data_AF-A0A959U3F9-F1
#
_entry.id   AF-A0A959U3F9-F1
#
_cell.length_a   1.000
_cell.length_b   1.000
_cell.length_c   1.000
_cell.angle_alpha   90.00
_cell.angle_beta   90.00
_cell.angle_gamma   90.00
#
_symmetry.space_group_name_H-M   'P 1'
#
loop_
_entity.id
_entity.type
_entity.pdbx_description
1 polymer ?
#
loop_
_entity_poly.entity_id
_entity_poly.type
_entity_poly.pdbx_seq_one_letter_code
_entity_poly.pdbx_strand_id
1 'polypeptide(L)'
;MKNLLLVLCLGIVSPLLAQQVDGPQLTGISETSAWTVIRIESDQPFIIGGNRYVLHVGDVVFEHSRHPDGNERIIEFLVDPDAWSAAPKGEDAVLVYGLYEGNMTAQGRSEHMEGRYTALGPLTK
;
A
#
# COMPACT_ATOMS: atom_id res chain seq x y z
N MET A 1 -23.99 47.72 39.71
CA MET A 1 -24.26 46.30 39.39
C MET A 1 -23.80 46.07 37.95
N LYS A 2 -22.68 45.36 37.74
CA LYS A 2 -22.11 45.09 36.41
C LYS A 2 -22.30 43.60 36.11
N ASN A 3 -22.96 43.32 34.99
CA ASN A 3 -23.36 41.99 34.54
C ASN A 3 -22.12 41.12 34.28
N LEU A 4 -22.09 39.95 34.93
CA LEU A 4 -21.09 38.91 34.74
C LEU A 4 -21.54 38.05 33.54
N LEU A 5 -20.91 38.27 32.38
CA LEU A 5 -21.15 37.47 31.18
C LEU A 5 -20.35 36.16 31.32
N LEU A 6 -21.05 35.06 31.61
CA LEU A 6 -20.50 33.72 31.70
C LEU A 6 -20.27 33.19 30.28
N VAL A 7 -19.01 33.10 29.84
CA VAL A 7 -18.65 32.48 28.56
C VAL A 7 -18.61 30.97 28.74
N LEU A 8 -19.59 30.29 28.17
CA LEU A 8 -19.72 28.84 28.16
C LEU A 8 -18.85 28.27 27.01
N CYS A 9 -17.61 27.89 27.32
CA CYS A 9 -16.78 27.11 26.40
C CYS A 9 -17.28 25.67 26.34
N LEU A 10 -18.28 25.39 25.49
CA LEU A 10 -18.56 24.01 25.08
C LEU A 10 -17.41 23.54 24.19
N GLY A 11 -16.55 22.67 24.75
CA GLY A 11 -15.53 21.95 24.01
C GLY A 11 -16.19 21.11 22.92
N ILE A 12 -15.88 21.43 21.67
CA ILE A 12 -16.22 20.61 20.51
C ILE A 12 -15.34 19.37 20.59
N VAL A 13 -15.90 18.26 21.07
CA VAL A 13 -15.29 16.95 20.95
C VAL A 13 -15.49 16.52 19.49
N SER A 14 -14.52 16.81 18.64
CA SER A 14 -14.53 16.31 17.26
C SER A 14 -14.32 14.79 17.31
N PRO A 15 -15.26 13.96 16.82
CA PRO A 15 -14.97 12.56 16.59
C PRO A 15 -13.94 12.48 15.47
N LEU A 16 -12.80 11.87 15.77
CA LEU A 16 -11.80 11.47 14.78
C LEU A 16 -12.46 10.40 13.90
N LEU A 17 -13.11 10.82 12.81
CA LEU A 17 -13.54 9.90 11.78
C LEU A 17 -12.28 9.31 11.17
N ALA A 18 -11.97 8.06 11.49
CA ALA A 18 -11.06 7.25 10.70
C ALA A 18 -11.60 7.27 9.28
N GLN A 19 -10.95 8.03 8.39
CA GLN A 19 -11.26 7.98 6.96
C GLN A 19 -10.94 6.56 6.52
N GLN A 20 -11.99 5.79 6.23
CA GLN A 20 -11.83 4.55 5.48
C GLN A 20 -11.31 4.97 4.10
N VAL A 21 -10.01 4.77 3.88
CA VAL A 21 -9.39 5.04 2.58
C VAL A 21 -9.84 3.93 1.66
N ASP A 22 -10.85 4.18 0.82
CA ASP A 22 -11.31 3.20 -0.17
C ASP A 22 -10.15 2.84 -1.12
N GLY A 23 -9.98 1.54 -1.43
CA GLY A 23 -8.92 1.03 -2.31
C GLY A 23 -7.91 0.09 -1.65
N PRO A 24 -6.86 -0.33 -2.39
CA PRO A 24 -5.80 -1.19 -1.88
C PRO A 24 -5.04 -0.59 -0.69
N GLN A 25 -4.83 -1.39 0.35
CA GLN A 25 -4.10 -1.01 1.55
C GLN A 25 -3.10 -2.10 1.93
N LEU A 26 -1.91 -1.68 2.35
CA LEU A 26 -0.93 -2.56 2.99
C LEU A 26 -1.47 -3.00 4.36
N THR A 27 -1.67 -4.30 4.55
CA THR A 27 -2.21 -4.85 5.81
C THR A 27 -1.23 -5.69 6.60
N GLY A 28 -0.11 -6.10 5.99
CA GLY A 28 0.91 -6.83 6.72
C GLY A 28 2.18 -7.10 5.93
N ILE A 29 3.26 -7.30 6.69
CA ILE A 29 4.53 -7.82 6.20
C ILE A 29 4.90 -8.97 7.12
N SER A 30 5.20 -10.13 6.54
CA SER A 30 5.64 -11.30 7.30
C SER A 30 6.92 -11.84 6.69
N GLU A 31 7.94 -12.01 7.52
CA GLU A 31 9.23 -12.55 7.09
C GLU A 31 9.34 -14.01 7.53
N THR A 32 9.70 -14.86 6.58
CA THR A 32 10.02 -16.28 6.79
C THR A 32 11.43 -16.55 6.30
N SER A 33 11.96 -17.75 6.55
CA SER A 33 13.27 -18.13 6.04
C SER A 33 13.34 -18.24 4.51
N ALA A 34 12.19 -18.34 3.83
CA ALA A 34 12.12 -18.52 2.38
C ALA A 34 11.70 -17.25 1.64
N TRP A 35 10.81 -16.45 2.25
CA TRP A 35 10.17 -15.31 1.61
C TRP A 35 9.82 -14.22 2.63
N THR A 36 9.90 -12.98 2.19
CA THR A 36 9.11 -11.88 2.75
C THR A 36 7.79 -11.81 2.02
N VAL A 37 6.69 -11.88 2.75
CA VAL A 37 5.33 -11.78 2.24
C VAL A 37 4.78 -10.40 2.55
N ILE A 38 4.53 -9.61 1.50
CA ILE A 38 3.88 -8.30 1.61
C ILE A 38 2.41 -8.48 1.23
N ARG A 39 1.51 -8.24 2.19
CA ARG A 39 0.08 -8.45 2.05
C ARG A 39 -0.64 -7.13 1.85
N ILE A 40 -1.44 -7.09 0.79
CA ILE A 40 -2.29 -5.95 0.44
C ILE A 40 -3.73 -6.44 0.33
N GLU A 41 -4.65 -5.73 0.97
CA GLU A 41 -6.08 -6.01 0.92
C GLU A 41 -6.83 -4.85 0.27
N SER A 42 -7.94 -5.13 -0.40
CA SER A 42 -8.82 -4.13 -0.97
C SER A 42 -10.28 -4.49 -0.74
N ASP A 43 -11.12 -3.46 -0.64
CA ASP A 43 -12.57 -3.59 -0.67
C ASP A 43 -13.10 -4.07 -2.04
N GLN A 44 -12.35 -3.79 -3.10
CA GLN A 44 -12.60 -4.24 -4.47
C GLN A 44 -11.78 -5.48 -4.82
N PRO A 45 -12.29 -6.40 -5.67
CA PRO A 45 -11.52 -7.55 -6.12
C PRO A 45 -10.38 -7.11 -7.04
N PHE A 46 -9.19 -7.64 -6.79
CA PHE A 46 -8.08 -7.71 -7.73
C PHE A 46 -8.40 -8.68 -8.87
N ILE A 47 -7.80 -8.43 -10.03
CA ILE A 47 -8.01 -9.23 -11.24
C ILE A 47 -6.99 -10.36 -11.27
N ILE A 48 -7.48 -11.59 -11.18
CA ILE A 48 -6.62 -12.78 -11.24
C ILE A 48 -6.09 -12.98 -12.67
N GLY A 49 -4.79 -13.24 -12.77
CA GLY A 49 -4.13 -13.74 -13.97
C GLY A 49 -3.41 -12.69 -14.82
N GLY A 50 -2.40 -13.16 -15.56
CA GLY A 50 -1.70 -12.38 -16.59
C GLY A 50 -0.71 -11.32 -16.08
N ASN A 51 0.04 -11.61 -15.00
CA ASN A 51 1.11 -10.77 -14.44
C ASN A 51 0.78 -9.27 -14.55
N ARG A 52 -0.19 -8.81 -13.78
CA ARG A 52 -0.75 -7.46 -13.95
C ARG A 52 -0.33 -6.47 -12.88
N TYR A 53 0.22 -6.98 -11.79
CA TYR A 53 0.53 -6.21 -10.61
C TYR A 53 2.03 -6.15 -10.41
N VAL A 54 2.50 -4.94 -10.18
CA VAL A 54 3.89 -4.65 -9.86
C VAL A 54 3.89 -3.82 -8.59
N LEU A 55 4.69 -4.20 -7.61
CA LEU A 55 4.87 -3.44 -6.38
C LEU A 55 6.22 -2.73 -6.44
N HIS A 56 6.19 -1.40 -6.46
CA HIS A 56 7.40 -0.58 -6.38
C HIS A 56 7.65 -0.14 -4.94
N VAL A 57 8.92 -0.10 -4.55
CA VAL A 57 9.40 0.46 -3.28
C VAL A 57 10.66 1.25 -3.57
N GLY A 58 10.51 2.57 -3.76
CA GLY A 58 11.52 3.36 -4.46
C GLY A 58 11.85 2.71 -5.80
N ASP A 59 13.14 2.59 -6.15
CA ASP A 59 13.58 1.99 -7.43
C ASP A 59 13.55 0.45 -7.46
N VAL A 60 13.13 -0.21 -6.38
CA VAL A 60 13.04 -1.67 -6.33
C VAL A 60 11.66 -2.13 -6.76
N VAL A 61 11.63 -3.19 -7.58
CA VAL A 61 10.42 -3.73 -8.19
C VAL A 61 10.20 -5.17 -7.72
N PHE A 62 8.99 -5.46 -7.26
CA PHE A 62 8.54 -6.81 -6.93
C PHE A 62 7.39 -7.21 -7.83
N GLU A 63 7.53 -8.37 -8.47
CA GLU A 63 6.62 -8.81 -9.52
C GLU A 63 5.87 -10.12 -9.19
N HIS A 64 6.43 -10.93 -8.29
CA HIS A 64 5.85 -12.21 -7.94
C HIS A 64 4.71 -12.03 -6.94
N SER A 65 3.49 -12.06 -7.44
CA SER A 65 2.27 -11.92 -6.65
C SER A 65 1.36 -13.14 -6.76
N ARG A 66 0.54 -13.36 -5.73
CA ARG A 66 -0.49 -14.39 -5.72
C ARG A 66 -1.75 -13.93 -5.00
N HIS A 67 -2.84 -14.65 -5.23
CA HIS A 67 -4.07 -14.53 -4.47
C HIS A 67 -4.18 -15.73 -3.51
N PRO A 68 -3.98 -15.55 -2.19
CA PRO A 68 -4.02 -16.67 -1.25
C PRO A 68 -5.41 -17.30 -1.25
N ASP A 69 -5.47 -18.62 -1.37
CA ASP A 69 -6.72 -19.40 -1.45
C ASP A 69 -7.70 -18.93 -2.54
N GLY A 70 -7.19 -18.25 -3.58
CA GLY A 70 -8.01 -17.64 -4.64
C GLY A 70 -8.81 -16.43 -4.17
N ASN A 71 -8.49 -15.84 -3.01
CA ASN A 71 -9.19 -14.68 -2.50
C ASN A 71 -8.83 -13.43 -3.31
N GLU A 72 -9.75 -13.02 -4.18
CA GLU A 72 -9.61 -11.85 -5.05
C GLU A 72 -9.46 -10.53 -4.30
N ARG A 73 -9.79 -10.44 -3.01
CA ARG A 73 -9.62 -9.21 -2.24
C ARG A 73 -8.22 -9.04 -1.65
N ILE A 74 -7.35 -10.02 -1.85
CA ILE A 74 -6.04 -10.08 -1.24
C ILE A 74 -5.01 -10.39 -2.31
N ILE A 75 -3.93 -9.62 -2.31
CA ILE A 75 -2.75 -9.90 -3.11
C ILE A 75 -1.54 -9.97 -2.18
N GLU A 76 -0.76 -11.02 -2.33
CA GLU A 76 0.48 -11.24 -1.60
C GLU A 76 1.65 -11.19 -2.57
N PHE A 77 2.59 -10.28 -2.33
CA PHE A 77 3.87 -10.29 -3.02
C PHE A 77 4.84 -11.18 -2.26
N LEU A 78 5.43 -12.14 -2.96
CA LEU A 78 6.48 -13.03 -2.48
C LEU A 78 7.82 -12.43 -2.88
N VAL A 79 8.53 -11.89 -1.91
CA VAL A 79 9.79 -11.18 -2.12
C VAL A 79 10.93 -12.02 -1.54
N ASP A 80 11.99 -12.19 -2.32
CA ASP A 80 13.22 -12.83 -1.84
C ASP A 80 13.77 -12.04 -0.63
N PRO A 81 14.17 -12.70 0.47
CA PRO A 81 14.64 -12.01 1.67
C PRO A 81 15.83 -11.06 1.43
N ASP A 82 16.74 -11.39 0.51
CA ASP A 82 17.88 -10.53 0.20
C ASP A 82 17.44 -9.30 -0.60
N ALA A 83 16.54 -9.49 -1.57
CA ALA A 83 15.90 -8.39 -2.29
C ALA A 83 15.10 -7.48 -1.35
N TRP A 84 14.36 -8.08 -0.41
CA TRP A 84 13.65 -7.34 0.62
C TRP A 84 14.62 -6.54 1.47
N SER A 85 15.69 -7.15 1.98
CA SER A 85 16.71 -6.49 2.79
C SER A 85 17.31 -5.27 2.06
N ALA A 86 17.62 -5.42 0.76
CA ALA A 86 18.18 -4.38 -0.09
C ALA A 86 17.23 -3.22 -0.42
N ALA A 87 15.91 -3.41 -0.31
CA ALA A 87 14.94 -2.35 -0.61
C ALA A 87 15.14 -1.11 0.30
N PRO A 88 14.88 0.11 -0.20
CA PRO A 88 15.03 1.30 0.61
C PRO A 88 14.02 1.30 1.77
N LYS A 89 14.46 1.72 2.96
CA LYS A 89 13.62 1.77 4.16
C LYS A 89 12.83 3.07 4.20
N GLY A 90 11.54 2.99 4.55
CA GLY A 90 10.69 4.17 4.72
C GLY A 90 10.27 4.86 3.42
N GLU A 91 10.61 4.28 2.26
CA GLU A 91 10.06 4.71 0.98
C GLU A 91 8.62 4.24 0.82
N ASP A 92 7.84 5.02 0.08
CA ASP A 92 6.46 4.69 -0.23
C ASP A 92 6.40 3.46 -1.16
N ALA A 93 5.59 2.49 -0.76
CA ALA A 93 5.17 1.43 -1.65
C ALA A 93 4.08 1.93 -2.59
N VAL A 94 4.20 1.55 -3.86
CA VAL A 94 3.19 1.85 -4.87
C VAL A 94 2.81 0.57 -5.60
N LEU A 95 1.52 0.24 -5.54
CA LEU A 95 0.95 -0.85 -6.33
C LEU A 95 0.54 -0.32 -7.69
N VAL A 96 1.07 -0.91 -8.76
CA VAL A 96 0.74 -0.57 -10.14
C VAL A 96 -0.05 -1.70 -10.78
N TYR A 97 -1.05 -1.33 -11.58
CA TYR A 97 -1.91 -2.23 -12.33
C TYR A 97 -1.94 -1.88 -13.82
N GLY A 98 -1.64 -2.88 -14.64
CA GLY A 98 -1.60 -2.78 -16.10
C GLY A 98 -0.22 -2.35 -16.63
N LEU A 99 -0.03 -2.45 -17.95
CA LEU A 99 1.23 -2.10 -18.64
C LEU A 99 2.46 -2.72 -17.96
N TYR A 100 2.34 -4.02 -17.61
CA TYR A 100 3.30 -4.75 -16.78
C TYR A 100 4.74 -4.61 -17.28
N GLU A 101 4.97 -4.83 -18.58
CA GLU A 101 6.30 -4.73 -19.18
C GLU A 101 6.93 -3.33 -19.03
N GLY A 102 6.14 -2.27 -19.15
CA GLY A 102 6.61 -0.90 -18.94
C GLY A 102 7.00 -0.67 -17.49
N ASN A 103 6.14 -1.08 -16.56
CA ASN A 103 6.36 -0.86 -15.13
C ASN A 103 7.47 -1.73 -14.54
N MET A 104 7.80 -2.88 -15.12
CA MET A 104 8.97 -3.67 -14.71
C MET A 104 10.30 -2.89 -14.88
N THR A 105 10.35 -1.95 -15.80
CA THR A 105 11.58 -1.19 -16.14
C THR A 105 11.56 0.25 -15.66
N ALA A 106 10.43 0.70 -15.11
CA ALA A 106 10.26 2.05 -14.60
C ALA A 106 11.06 2.25 -13.32
N GLN A 107 11.78 3.37 -13.23
CA GLN A 107 12.43 3.80 -11.99
C GLN A 107 11.37 4.38 -11.05
N GLY A 108 11.27 3.82 -9.86
CA GLY A 108 10.04 3.73 -9.08
C GLY A 108 9.69 4.98 -8.29
N ARG A 109 9.39 6.04 -9.04
CA ARG A 109 8.64 7.19 -8.57
C ARG A 109 7.33 7.24 -9.32
N SER A 110 6.25 7.61 -8.63
CA SER A 110 4.88 7.65 -9.17
C SER A 110 4.77 8.46 -10.48
N GLU A 111 5.67 9.42 -10.69
CA GLU A 111 5.79 10.25 -11.89
C GLU A 111 6.22 9.49 -13.17
N HIS A 112 6.73 8.26 -13.05
CA HIS A 112 7.16 7.42 -14.18
C HIS A 112 6.33 6.14 -14.37
N MET A 113 5.26 5.96 -13.58
CA MET A 113 4.44 4.75 -13.65
C MET A 113 3.42 4.86 -14.79
N GLU A 114 3.34 3.80 -15.60
CA GLU A 114 2.37 3.74 -16.67
C GLU A 114 1.10 3.04 -16.20
N GLY A 115 -0.07 3.64 -16.45
CA GLY A 115 -1.36 3.03 -16.12
C GLY A 115 -1.93 3.45 -14.77
N ARG A 116 -2.63 2.53 -14.09
CA ARG A 116 -3.28 2.83 -12.80
C ARG A 116 -2.35 2.45 -11.66
N TYR A 117 -2.20 3.33 -10.68
CA TYR A 117 -1.40 3.05 -9.49
C TYR A 117 -2.10 3.51 -8.22
N THR A 118 -1.68 2.96 -7.08
CA THR A 118 -2.14 3.31 -5.74
C THR A 118 -0.96 3.35 -4.80
N ALA A 119 -0.76 4.49 -4.14
CA ALA A 119 0.21 4.61 -3.06
C ALA A 119 -0.32 3.88 -1.82
N LEU A 120 0.50 2.98 -1.27
CA LEU A 120 0.20 2.20 -0.08
C LEU A 120 0.83 2.82 1.19
N GLY A 121 1.66 3.86 1.01
CA GLY A 121 2.43 4.49 2.07
C GLY A 121 3.76 3.77 2.34
N PRO A 122 4.50 4.21 3.36
CA PRO A 122 5.86 3.76 3.60
C PRO A 122 5.90 2.32 4.10
N LEU A 123 6.84 1.52 3.58
CA LEU A 123 7.10 0.20 4.14
C LEU A 123 8.01 0.32 5.37
N THR A 124 7.47 -0.06 6.52
CA THR A 124 8.23 -0.22 7.76
C THR A 124 8.77 -1.64 7.85
N LYS A 125 10.11 -1.77 7.76
CA LYS A 125 10.86 -2.99 8.06
C LYS A 125 11.19 -3.06 9.55
#